data_AF-A0A1B9JWI9-F1
#
_entry.id   AF-A0A1B9JWI9-F1
#
_cell.length_a   1.000
_cell.length_b   1.000
_cell.length_c   1.000
_cell.angle_alpha   90.00
_cell.angle_beta   90.00
_cell.angle_gamma   90.00
#
_symmetry.space_group_name_H-M   'P 1'
#
loop_
_entity.id
_entity.type
_entity.pdbx_description
1 polymer ?
#
loop_
_entity_poly.entity_id
_entity_poly.type
_entity_poly.pdbx_seq_one_letter_code
_entity_poly.pdbx_strand_id
1 'polypeptide(L)'
;MEQLTIEQQIAQLKKITLEDGDVEYSRAQVELGLIYLNKKEEIEEAESYLNKVEKQSDPQSYAVAQCLLGIIYQFEKNKIKQANQFFENCCNSTDVFISNIANCQLGDNVFFNKTTANLKPAVEYYRKVVYSNNFNKYVIAQIMLTVINNGDHSLFENKEQRNKLVIEPICKIRELTEKIQKQLLVTFKLDESKQDQQQQFERQMAHYTRAGVLFNLLKNEPSDFRLNVIDFMNDPTENQVLTSWLGIKTDPNNDIKSFLASFSFNHNSLNQFRLYGNENNIVGSSVSMVFNQQFFCENAERSINAEAINLLSEKIAIQKASNDFIANSDTVGSNDNINQNNTTSIYPLPLFRCLYFDPNSEYISIAKRSKFSFYLEHQGCSSAEIEAKWAEYIELLEEQNKIDAIRNLLNEIKVEIQKLKASEELKVFTNLDQLITLALMPISCLIKHAAFEDEDECRVIYITNIADEKIQAPTDYALANSLFVNYNKVEDFLEKIYLGPQCPPYHKLWITNHFRTSKSKTRSKAIKVVQSEMPLS
;
A
#
# COMPACT_ATOMS: atom_id res chain seq x y z
N MET A 1 -11.86 28.26 0.62
CA MET A 1 -13.20 27.88 1.09
C MET A 1 -13.13 27.80 2.60
N GLU A 2 -13.88 28.63 3.31
CA GLU A 2 -14.02 28.50 4.76
C GLU A 2 -14.73 27.18 5.09
N GLN A 3 -14.25 26.49 6.11
CA GLN A 3 -14.81 25.23 6.58
C GLN A 3 -16.09 25.53 7.37
N LEU A 4 -17.22 24.92 6.98
CA LEU A 4 -18.51 25.11 7.65
C LEU A 4 -18.44 24.70 9.12
N THR A 5 -19.08 25.47 10.01
CA THR A 5 -19.24 25.07 11.41
C THR A 5 -20.17 23.85 11.53
N ILE A 6 -20.06 23.07 12.61
CA ILE A 6 -20.91 21.89 12.86
C ILE A 6 -22.41 22.25 12.79
N GLU A 7 -22.80 23.41 13.35
CA GLU A 7 -24.19 23.88 13.28
C GLU A 7 -24.63 24.20 11.86
N GLN A 8 -23.76 24.81 11.05
CA GLN A 8 -24.05 25.08 9.65
C GLN A 8 -24.19 23.79 8.84
N GLN A 9 -23.35 22.78 9.10
CA GLN A 9 -23.44 21.46 8.48
C GLN A 9 -24.77 20.77 8.84
N ILE A 10 -25.12 20.72 10.13
CA ILE A 10 -26.40 20.16 10.59
C ILE A 10 -27.58 20.89 9.92
N ALA A 11 -27.54 22.22 9.85
CA ALA A 11 -28.60 23.01 9.23
C ALA A 11 -28.72 22.76 7.72
N GLN A 12 -27.62 22.47 7.01
CA GLN A 12 -27.65 22.08 5.61
C GLN A 12 -28.21 20.67 5.44
N LEU A 13 -27.75 19.70 6.22
CA LEU A 13 -28.22 18.31 6.15
C LEU A 13 -29.70 18.17 6.50
N LYS A 14 -30.20 18.94 7.48
CA LYS A 14 -31.62 18.96 7.86
C LYS A 14 -32.55 19.51 6.78
N LYS A 15 -32.02 20.24 5.77
CA LYS A 15 -32.82 20.72 4.63
C LYS A 15 -33.04 19.64 3.58
N ILE A 16 -32.23 18.59 3.58
CA ILE A 16 -32.37 17.47 2.64
C ILE A 16 -33.56 16.63 3.10
N THR A 17 -34.52 16.46 2.20
CA THR A 17 -35.77 15.73 2.40
C THR A 17 -35.87 14.57 1.41
N LEU A 18 -36.91 13.74 1.53
CA LEU A 18 -37.18 12.68 0.55
C LEU A 18 -37.42 13.24 -0.87
N GLU A 19 -37.82 14.51 -1.01
CA GLU A 19 -38.00 15.16 -2.32
C GLU A 19 -36.68 15.37 -3.07
N ASP A 20 -35.55 15.41 -2.35
CA ASP A 20 -34.21 15.56 -2.93
C ASP A 20 -33.62 14.23 -3.45
N GLY A 21 -34.30 13.11 -3.20
CA GLY A 21 -33.89 11.76 -3.59
C GLY A 21 -33.66 10.83 -2.40
N ASP A 22 -34.08 9.57 -2.54
CA ASP A 22 -33.97 8.56 -1.48
C ASP A 22 -32.52 8.31 -1.04
N VAL A 23 -31.58 8.37 -1.99
CA VAL A 23 -30.15 8.16 -1.73
C VAL A 23 -29.56 9.36 -0.99
N GLU A 24 -29.81 10.57 -1.48
CA GLU A 24 -29.37 11.83 -0.88
C GLU A 24 -29.90 11.99 0.54
N TYR A 25 -31.20 11.71 0.74
CA TYR A 25 -31.82 11.72 2.05
C TYR A 25 -31.19 10.68 3.00
N SER A 26 -31.01 9.44 2.55
CA SER A 26 -30.40 8.37 3.35
C SER A 26 -28.99 8.74 3.82
N ARG A 27 -28.17 9.28 2.92
CA ARG A 27 -26.83 9.77 3.24
C ARG A 27 -26.88 10.90 4.26
N ALA A 28 -27.78 11.86 4.08
CA ALA A 28 -27.97 12.96 5.02
C ALA A 28 -28.37 12.48 6.42
N GLN A 29 -29.26 11.48 6.52
CA GLN A 29 -29.64 10.89 7.81
C GLN A 29 -28.45 10.18 8.48
N VAL A 30 -27.63 9.43 7.73
CA VAL A 30 -26.41 8.80 8.27
C VAL A 30 -25.42 9.85 8.77
N GLU A 31 -25.17 10.90 8.00
CA GLU A 31 -24.26 11.98 8.39
C GLU A 31 -24.76 12.72 9.64
N LEU A 32 -26.06 13.01 9.73
CA LEU A 32 -26.67 13.56 10.95
C LEU A 32 -26.47 12.61 12.13
N GLY A 33 -26.75 11.31 11.96
CA GLY A 33 -26.51 10.30 12.98
C GLY A 33 -25.07 10.27 13.48
N LEU A 34 -24.09 10.35 12.58
CA LEU A 34 -22.66 10.40 12.91
C LEU A 34 -22.27 11.68 13.65
N ILE A 35 -22.81 12.84 13.26
CA ILE A 35 -22.55 14.11 13.94
C ILE A 35 -23.12 14.08 15.36
N TYR A 36 -24.38 13.65 15.51
CA TYR A 36 -25.02 13.58 16.83
C TYR A 36 -24.31 12.58 17.74
N LEU A 37 -23.87 11.45 17.20
CA LEU A 37 -23.12 10.44 17.97
C LEU A 37 -21.72 10.93 18.39
N ASN A 38 -20.91 11.45 17.46
CA ASN A 38 -19.48 11.68 17.69
C ASN A 38 -19.10 13.12 18.06
N LYS A 39 -19.95 14.11 17.77
CA LYS A 39 -19.65 15.54 17.96
C LYS A 39 -20.54 16.19 19.00
N LYS A 40 -21.78 15.74 19.11
CA LYS A 40 -22.74 16.23 20.10
C LYS A 40 -22.86 15.31 21.30
N GLU A 41 -22.52 14.03 21.14
CA GLU A 41 -22.68 13.00 22.17
C GLU A 41 -24.15 12.84 22.61
N GLU A 42 -25.08 13.03 21.65
CA GLU A 42 -26.53 12.95 21.82
C GLU A 42 -27.03 11.63 21.18
N ILE A 43 -27.14 10.59 22.02
CA ILE A 43 -27.37 9.21 21.56
C ILE A 43 -28.78 9.00 21.00
N GLU A 44 -29.79 9.58 21.65
CA GLU A 44 -31.19 9.47 21.25
C GLU A 44 -31.45 10.13 19.89
N GLU A 45 -30.88 11.32 19.66
CA GLU A 45 -30.94 12.05 18.41
C GLU A 45 -30.24 11.27 17.30
N ALA A 46 -29.03 10.75 17.56
CA ALA A 46 -28.31 9.92 16.61
C ALA A 46 -29.13 8.71 16.18
N GLU A 47 -29.68 7.96 17.14
CA GLU A 47 -30.56 6.82 16.89
C GLU A 47 -31.80 7.21 16.07
N SER A 48 -32.43 8.36 16.38
CA SER A 48 -33.61 8.84 15.65
C SER A 48 -33.31 9.07 14.17
N TYR A 49 -32.14 9.63 13.85
CA TYR A 49 -31.70 9.82 12.48
C TYR A 49 -31.38 8.50 11.78
N LEU A 50 -30.62 7.62 12.43
CA LEU A 50 -30.20 6.35 11.83
C LEU A 50 -31.38 5.40 11.56
N ASN A 51 -32.41 5.40 12.40
CA ASN A 51 -33.62 4.58 12.20
C ASN A 51 -34.48 5.00 11.00
N LYS A 52 -34.25 6.20 10.43
CA LYS A 52 -34.99 6.67 9.23
C LYS A 52 -34.41 6.13 7.93
N VAL A 53 -33.26 5.47 7.97
CA VAL A 53 -32.59 4.95 6.77
C VAL A 53 -33.18 3.58 6.44
N GLU A 54 -33.78 3.46 5.26
CA GLU A 54 -34.40 2.22 4.80
C GLU A 54 -33.50 1.47 3.80
N LYS A 55 -33.54 0.13 3.84
CA LYS A 55 -32.67 -0.73 3.01
C LYS A 55 -32.89 -0.54 1.52
N GLN A 56 -34.14 -0.32 1.11
CA GLN A 56 -34.55 -0.13 -0.29
C GLN A 56 -34.04 1.20 -0.89
N SER A 57 -33.77 2.20 -0.06
CA SER A 57 -33.38 3.54 -0.50
C SER A 57 -31.92 3.60 -0.92
N ASP A 58 -31.01 3.24 -0.02
CA ASP A 58 -29.59 3.12 -0.28
C ASP A 58 -29.00 1.99 0.58
N PRO A 59 -28.73 0.80 -0.01
CA PRO A 59 -28.18 -0.33 0.72
C PRO A 59 -26.86 -0.02 1.46
N GLN A 60 -26.04 0.89 0.92
CA GLN A 60 -24.77 1.26 1.55
C GLN A 60 -25.01 2.12 2.79
N SER A 61 -25.79 3.20 2.67
CA SER A 61 -26.18 4.02 3.83
C SER A 61 -26.93 3.21 4.87
N TYR A 62 -27.81 2.29 4.46
CA TYR A 62 -28.50 1.39 5.37
C TYR A 62 -27.51 0.51 6.15
N ALA A 63 -26.54 -0.12 5.48
CA ALA A 63 -25.54 -0.94 6.15
C ALA A 63 -24.73 -0.14 7.19
N VAL A 64 -24.33 1.09 6.86
CA VAL A 64 -23.68 2.01 7.80
C VAL A 64 -24.59 2.31 8.99
N ALA A 65 -25.85 2.68 8.74
CA ALA A 65 -26.81 2.99 9.79
C ALA A 65 -27.04 1.81 10.74
N GLN A 66 -27.23 0.60 10.19
CA GLN A 66 -27.36 -0.63 10.98
C GLN A 66 -26.10 -0.91 11.80
N CYS A 67 -24.91 -0.72 11.24
CA CYS A 67 -23.66 -0.90 11.99
C CYS A 67 -23.56 0.07 13.18
N LEU A 68 -23.89 1.36 12.97
CA LEU A 68 -23.88 2.38 14.01
C LEU A 68 -24.93 2.10 15.10
N LEU A 69 -26.15 1.70 14.71
CA LEU A 69 -27.19 1.26 15.65
C LEU A 69 -26.71 0.06 16.46
N GLY A 70 -26.06 -0.93 15.83
CA GLY A 70 -25.45 -2.06 16.53
C GLY A 70 -24.44 -1.62 17.60
N ILE A 71 -23.57 -0.65 17.27
CA ILE A 71 -22.60 -0.07 18.21
C ILE A 71 -23.31 0.63 19.37
N ILE A 72 -24.28 1.52 19.09
CA ILE A 72 -25.04 2.23 20.12
C ILE A 72 -25.72 1.24 21.07
N TYR A 73 -26.41 0.24 20.53
CA TYR A 73 -27.12 -0.74 21.35
C TYR A 73 -26.17 -1.61 22.17
N GLN A 74 -24.98 -1.92 21.66
CA GLN A 74 -24.00 -2.72 22.37
C GLN A 74 -23.30 -1.95 23.49
N PHE A 75 -22.80 -0.76 23.19
CA PHE A 75 -21.87 -0.05 24.09
C PHE A 75 -22.56 1.01 24.95
N GLU A 76 -23.51 1.77 24.39
CA GLU A 76 -24.19 2.84 25.12
C GLU A 76 -25.39 2.32 25.91
N LYS A 77 -26.13 1.37 25.32
CA LYS A 77 -27.36 0.83 25.92
C LYS A 77 -27.19 -0.51 26.61
N ASN A 78 -26.07 -1.21 26.40
CA ASN A 78 -25.79 -2.54 26.92
C ASN A 78 -26.89 -3.58 26.60
N LYS A 79 -27.44 -3.54 25.38
CA LYS A 79 -28.52 -4.39 24.87
C LYS A 79 -28.02 -5.31 23.74
N ILE A 80 -27.17 -6.28 24.11
CA ILE A 80 -26.49 -7.20 23.19
C ILE A 80 -27.43 -7.89 22.18
N LYS A 81 -28.62 -8.33 22.61
CA LYS A 81 -29.58 -8.99 21.71
C LYS A 81 -30.04 -8.09 20.56
N GLN A 82 -30.29 -6.82 20.84
CA GLN A 82 -30.71 -5.85 19.82
C GLN A 82 -29.53 -5.44 18.95
N ALA A 83 -28.35 -5.25 19.56
CA ALA A 83 -27.12 -5.00 18.81
C ALA A 83 -26.84 -6.10 17.77
N ASN A 84 -27.02 -7.37 18.14
CA ASN A 84 -26.85 -8.50 17.23
C ASN A 84 -27.79 -8.43 16.03
N GLN A 85 -29.07 -8.06 16.23
CA GLN A 85 -30.02 -7.90 15.13
C GLN A 85 -29.55 -6.84 14.12
N PHE A 86 -29.06 -5.70 14.63
CA PHE A 86 -28.51 -4.65 13.78
C PHE A 86 -27.25 -5.11 13.02
N PHE A 87 -26.32 -5.80 13.69
CA PHE A 87 -25.13 -6.34 13.01
C PHE A 87 -25.45 -7.42 11.98
N GLU A 88 -26.45 -8.28 12.22
CA GLU A 88 -26.88 -9.28 11.24
C GLU A 88 -27.40 -8.63 9.94
N ASN A 89 -28.05 -7.46 10.06
CA ASN A 89 -28.56 -6.72 8.91
C ASN A 89 -27.44 -6.17 7.99
N CYS A 90 -26.20 -6.03 8.49
CA CYS A 90 -25.08 -5.48 7.73
C CYS A 90 -23.85 -6.41 7.63
N CYS A 91 -23.88 -7.63 8.19
CA CYS A 91 -22.74 -8.55 8.17
C CYS A 91 -22.37 -9.11 6.78
N ASN A 92 -23.27 -8.99 5.80
CA ASN A 92 -23.00 -9.32 4.39
C ASN A 92 -22.98 -8.06 3.49
N SER A 93 -22.70 -6.88 4.07
CA SER A 93 -22.52 -5.66 3.30
C SER A 93 -21.40 -5.81 2.28
N THR A 94 -21.56 -5.19 1.10
CA THR A 94 -20.48 -5.03 0.11
C THR A 94 -19.41 -4.05 0.58
N ASP A 95 -19.73 -3.19 1.54
CA ASP A 95 -18.75 -2.36 2.23
C ASP A 95 -17.96 -3.22 3.23
N VAL A 96 -16.70 -3.51 2.86
CA VAL A 96 -15.77 -4.34 3.64
C VAL A 96 -15.51 -3.77 5.03
N PHE A 97 -15.46 -2.44 5.19
CA PHE A 97 -15.23 -1.83 6.49
C PHE A 97 -16.38 -2.15 7.44
N ILE A 98 -17.62 -2.01 6.95
CA ILE A 98 -18.84 -2.29 7.70
C ILE A 98 -19.01 -3.79 7.97
N SER A 99 -18.85 -4.64 6.95
CA SER A 99 -19.01 -6.08 7.12
C SER A 99 -17.98 -6.66 8.08
N ASN A 100 -16.73 -6.20 8.05
CA ASN A 100 -15.70 -6.59 9.01
C ASN A 100 -16.08 -6.23 10.46
N ILE A 101 -16.59 -5.02 10.70
CA ILE A 101 -17.03 -4.62 12.04
C ILE A 101 -18.16 -5.53 12.51
N ALA A 102 -19.22 -5.66 11.71
CA ALA A 102 -20.38 -6.45 12.07
C ALA A 102 -20.03 -7.92 12.36
N ASN A 103 -19.24 -8.56 11.50
CA ASN A 103 -18.81 -9.94 11.70
C ASN A 103 -17.91 -10.10 12.94
N CYS A 104 -16.97 -9.19 13.20
CA CYS A 104 -16.18 -9.24 14.43
C CYS A 104 -17.06 -9.10 15.68
N GLN A 105 -18.03 -8.18 15.69
CA GLN A 105 -18.90 -8.00 16.86
C GLN A 105 -19.81 -9.21 17.10
N LEU A 106 -20.39 -9.78 16.04
CA LEU A 106 -21.17 -11.01 16.13
C LEU A 106 -20.31 -12.18 16.63
N GLY A 107 -19.10 -12.33 16.10
CA GLY A 107 -18.13 -13.34 16.57
C GLY A 107 -17.80 -13.17 18.06
N ASP A 108 -17.48 -11.95 18.51
CA ASP A 108 -17.17 -11.64 19.90
C ASP A 108 -18.37 -11.92 20.82
N ASN A 109 -19.58 -11.52 20.39
CA ASN A 109 -20.81 -11.72 21.17
C ASN A 109 -21.20 -13.20 21.28
N VAL A 110 -20.94 -14.02 20.25
CA VAL A 110 -21.17 -15.47 20.33
C VAL A 110 -20.11 -16.12 21.23
N PHE A 111 -18.84 -15.74 21.08
CA PHE A 111 -17.73 -16.35 21.79
C PHE A 111 -17.70 -15.99 23.29
N PHE A 112 -17.65 -14.69 23.63
CA PHE A 112 -17.48 -14.23 25.01
C PHE A 112 -18.81 -14.12 25.77
N ASN A 113 -19.84 -13.57 25.14
CA ASN A 113 -21.14 -13.37 25.81
C ASN A 113 -22.01 -14.64 25.80
N LYS A 114 -21.53 -15.72 25.15
CA LYS A 114 -22.24 -17.01 25.01
C LYS A 114 -23.67 -16.85 24.48
N THR A 115 -23.90 -15.83 23.67
CA THR A 115 -25.21 -15.55 23.09
C THR A 115 -25.48 -16.56 21.98
N THR A 116 -26.18 -17.65 22.29
CA THR A 116 -26.43 -18.76 21.34
C THR A 116 -27.84 -18.81 20.76
N ALA A 117 -28.79 -18.03 21.30
CA ALA A 117 -30.14 -18.03 20.75
C ALA A 117 -30.15 -17.37 19.35
N ASN A 118 -30.26 -18.21 18.31
CA ASN A 118 -30.46 -17.88 16.89
C ASN A 118 -29.25 -17.34 16.10
N LEU A 119 -28.04 -17.28 16.67
CA LEU A 119 -26.84 -16.86 15.93
C LEU A 119 -26.01 -18.06 15.43
N LYS A 120 -25.24 -17.83 14.36
CA LYS A 120 -24.27 -18.81 13.83
C LYS A 120 -23.10 -19.00 14.81
N PRO A 121 -22.36 -20.12 14.73
CA PRO A 121 -21.11 -20.29 15.47
C PRO A 121 -20.12 -19.14 15.21
N ALA A 122 -19.39 -18.69 16.23
CA ALA A 122 -18.47 -17.55 16.13
C ALA A 122 -17.45 -17.67 14.97
N VAL A 123 -16.98 -18.89 14.70
CA VAL A 123 -16.06 -19.21 13.60
C VAL A 123 -16.60 -18.80 12.23
N GLU A 124 -17.91 -18.87 12.00
CA GLU A 124 -18.51 -18.48 10.72
C GLU A 124 -18.43 -16.97 10.51
N TYR A 125 -18.62 -16.18 11.56
CA TYR A 125 -18.50 -14.73 11.47
C TYR A 125 -17.03 -14.31 11.28
N TYR A 126 -16.10 -14.84 12.07
CA TYR A 126 -14.67 -14.50 11.91
C TYR A 126 -14.13 -14.89 10.52
N ARG A 127 -14.58 -15.98 9.91
CA ARG A 127 -14.18 -16.37 8.53
C ARG A 127 -14.60 -15.38 7.45
N LYS A 128 -15.64 -14.58 7.70
CA LYS A 128 -16.11 -13.54 6.77
C LYS A 128 -15.33 -12.24 6.87
N VAL A 129 -14.48 -12.09 7.89
CA VAL A 129 -13.65 -10.89 8.05
C VAL A 129 -12.47 -10.99 7.09
N VAL A 130 -12.34 -9.99 6.23
CA VAL A 130 -11.33 -9.94 5.19
C VAL A 130 -10.29 -8.84 5.48
N TYR A 131 -9.12 -8.91 4.86
CA TYR A 131 -8.07 -7.89 5.01
C TYR A 131 -8.53 -6.56 4.43
N SER A 132 -8.35 -5.47 5.18
CA SER A 132 -8.67 -4.11 4.74
C SER A 132 -7.94 -3.09 5.62
N ASN A 133 -8.20 -1.80 5.39
CA ASN A 133 -7.73 -0.72 6.24
C ASN A 133 -8.24 -0.84 7.70
N ASN A 134 -9.25 -1.69 7.94
CA ASN A 134 -9.68 -2.08 9.28
C ASN A 134 -8.80 -3.21 9.85
N PHE A 135 -7.48 -2.96 9.92
CA PHE A 135 -6.47 -3.97 10.22
C PHE A 135 -6.72 -4.69 11.56
N ASN A 136 -7.19 -3.96 12.58
CA ASN A 136 -7.51 -4.55 13.88
C ASN A 136 -8.60 -5.63 13.80
N LYS A 137 -9.65 -5.46 12.97
CA LYS A 137 -10.71 -6.47 12.79
C LYS A 137 -10.17 -7.72 12.13
N TYR A 138 -9.33 -7.54 11.11
CA TYR A 138 -8.65 -8.66 10.48
C TYR A 138 -7.78 -9.43 11.49
N VAL A 139 -6.96 -8.74 12.28
CA VAL A 139 -6.13 -9.37 13.33
C VAL A 139 -6.99 -10.09 14.38
N ILE A 140 -8.08 -9.47 14.85
CA ILE A 140 -9.03 -10.11 15.77
C ILE A 140 -9.55 -11.43 15.18
N ALA A 141 -10.02 -11.39 13.93
CA ALA A 141 -10.55 -12.59 13.29
C ALA A 141 -9.50 -13.69 13.17
N GLN A 142 -8.28 -13.38 12.73
CA GLN A 142 -7.20 -14.37 12.60
C GLN A 142 -6.81 -14.99 13.95
N ILE A 143 -6.70 -14.18 15.01
CA ILE A 143 -6.42 -14.66 16.36
C ILE A 143 -7.54 -15.56 16.86
N MET A 144 -8.80 -15.13 16.74
CA MET A 144 -9.94 -15.90 17.24
C MET A 144 -10.16 -17.19 16.45
N LEU A 145 -9.88 -17.22 15.16
CA LEU A 145 -9.89 -18.45 14.36
C LEU A 145 -8.86 -19.45 14.87
N THR A 146 -7.63 -19.01 15.18
CA THR A 146 -6.61 -19.89 15.77
C THR A 146 -7.05 -20.41 17.15
N VAL A 147 -7.57 -19.55 18.02
CA VAL A 147 -8.09 -19.95 19.35
C VAL A 147 -9.16 -21.02 19.23
N ILE A 148 -10.17 -20.80 18.37
CA ILE A 148 -11.27 -21.73 18.18
C ILE A 148 -10.78 -23.06 17.60
N ASN A 149 -9.89 -23.02 16.60
CA ASN A 149 -9.37 -24.24 15.97
C ASN A 149 -8.51 -25.08 16.93
N ASN A 150 -7.80 -24.44 17.87
CA ASN A 150 -7.01 -25.12 18.88
C ASN A 150 -7.85 -25.65 20.07
N GLY A 151 -9.13 -25.26 20.16
CA GLY A 151 -10.03 -25.65 21.25
C GLY A 151 -9.74 -24.98 22.60
N ASP A 152 -8.85 -23.98 22.64
CA ASP A 152 -8.48 -23.27 23.87
C ASP A 152 -9.41 -22.09 24.13
N HIS A 153 -10.67 -22.39 24.42
CA HIS A 153 -11.70 -21.37 24.68
C HIS A 153 -11.44 -20.55 25.95
N SER A 154 -10.43 -20.90 26.74
CA SER A 154 -10.03 -20.23 27.99
C SER A 154 -8.88 -19.24 27.83
N LEU A 155 -8.22 -19.19 26.67
CA LEU A 155 -7.02 -18.36 26.48
C LEU A 155 -7.25 -16.88 26.79
N PHE A 156 -8.46 -16.38 26.48
CA PHE A 156 -8.88 -15.03 26.81
C PHE A 156 -10.17 -15.09 27.62
N GLU A 157 -10.16 -14.48 28.81
CA GLU A 157 -11.35 -14.35 29.67
C GLU A 157 -12.40 -13.43 29.04
N ASN A 158 -11.96 -12.37 28.38
CA ASN A 158 -12.80 -11.37 27.72
C ASN A 158 -12.07 -10.67 26.56
N LYS A 159 -12.83 -9.89 25.79
CA LYS A 159 -12.32 -9.16 24.63
C LYS A 159 -11.26 -8.12 25.02
N GLU A 160 -11.36 -7.50 26.19
CA GLU A 160 -10.43 -6.49 26.67
C GLU A 160 -9.04 -7.09 26.94
N GLN A 161 -8.99 -8.26 27.59
CA GLN A 161 -7.75 -9.00 27.84
C GLN A 161 -7.09 -9.40 26.52
N ARG A 162 -7.85 -9.97 25.57
CA ARG A 162 -7.34 -10.28 24.22
C ARG A 162 -6.78 -9.04 23.54
N ASN A 163 -7.53 -7.94 23.57
CA ASN A 163 -7.16 -6.72 22.86
C ASN A 163 -5.83 -6.17 23.41
N LYS A 164 -5.71 -6.06 24.73
CA LYS A 164 -4.50 -5.59 25.40
C LYS A 164 -3.29 -6.51 25.17
N LEU A 165 -3.52 -7.83 25.19
CA LEU A 165 -2.43 -8.80 25.09
C LEU A 165 -1.88 -8.95 23.67
N VAL A 166 -2.74 -8.84 22.65
CA VAL A 166 -2.36 -9.19 21.26
C VAL A 166 -2.70 -8.11 20.24
N ILE A 167 -3.95 -7.63 20.25
CA ILE A 167 -4.46 -6.79 19.16
C ILE A 167 -3.83 -5.40 19.18
N GLU A 168 -3.80 -4.76 20.35
CA GLU A 168 -3.21 -3.43 20.54
C GLU A 168 -1.72 -3.41 20.18
N PRO A 169 -0.86 -4.32 20.66
CA PRO A 169 0.54 -4.36 20.23
C PRO A 169 0.71 -4.54 18.72
N ILE A 170 -0.03 -5.46 18.08
CA ILE A 170 0.06 -5.69 16.62
C ILE A 170 -0.39 -4.45 15.83
N CYS A 171 -1.48 -3.82 16.25
CA CYS A 171 -1.96 -2.59 15.60
C CYS A 171 -0.99 -1.43 15.83
N LYS A 172 -0.38 -1.33 17.02
CA LYS A 172 0.65 -0.35 17.31
C LYS A 172 1.86 -0.52 16.40
N ILE A 173 2.31 -1.75 16.15
CA ILE A 173 3.39 -2.04 15.18
C ILE A 173 3.00 -1.55 13.79
N ARG A 174 1.76 -1.78 13.35
CA ARG A 174 1.24 -1.31 12.07
C ARG A 174 1.27 0.22 11.97
N GLU A 175 0.76 0.93 12.98
CA GLU A 175 0.76 2.39 13.03
C GLU A 175 2.18 2.98 13.00
N LEU A 176 3.11 2.40 13.76
CA LEU A 176 4.51 2.82 13.78
C LEU A 176 5.17 2.61 12.41
N THR A 177 4.83 1.50 11.75
CA THR A 177 5.30 1.17 10.41
C THR A 177 4.80 2.16 9.36
N GLU A 178 3.51 2.54 9.41
CA GLU A 178 2.94 3.57 8.53
C GLU A 178 3.57 4.96 8.77
N LYS A 179 3.96 5.27 10.02
CA LYS A 179 4.73 6.48 10.31
C LYS A 179 6.11 6.46 9.67
N ILE A 180 6.84 5.33 9.73
CA ILE A 180 8.13 5.17 9.04
C ILE A 180 7.93 5.32 7.52
N GLN A 181 6.93 4.67 6.95
CA GLN A 181 6.60 4.77 5.53
C GLN A 181 6.38 6.22 5.10
N LYS A 182 5.67 7.02 5.91
CA LYS A 182 5.49 8.47 5.67
C LYS A 182 6.79 9.26 5.71
N GLN A 183 7.72 8.94 6.62
CA GLN A 183 9.04 9.59 6.66
C GLN A 183 9.87 9.32 5.39
N LEU A 184 9.67 8.15 4.78
CA LEU A 184 10.38 7.72 3.57
C LEU A 184 9.70 8.19 2.26
N LEU A 185 8.49 8.74 2.32
CA LEU A 185 7.74 9.17 1.14
C LEU A 185 8.45 10.33 0.42
N VAL A 186 8.54 10.25 -0.91
CA VAL A 186 9.03 11.33 -1.78
C VAL A 186 7.84 12.22 -2.16
N THR A 187 7.82 13.46 -1.67
CA THR A 187 6.70 14.40 -1.87
C THR A 187 6.85 15.30 -3.10
N PHE A 188 8.04 15.33 -3.72
CA PHE A 188 8.39 16.19 -4.86
C PHE A 188 8.17 17.70 -4.66
N LYS A 189 7.86 18.12 -3.42
CA LYS A 189 7.62 19.49 -2.98
C LYS A 189 8.42 19.71 -1.69
N LEU A 190 9.74 19.60 -1.81
CA LEU A 190 10.64 19.79 -0.66
C LEU A 190 10.65 21.25 -0.19
N ASP A 191 10.56 22.21 -1.12
CA ASP A 191 10.48 23.63 -0.79
C ASP A 191 9.03 24.12 -0.94
N GLU A 192 8.30 24.20 0.17
CA GLU A 192 6.90 24.66 0.17
C GLU A 192 6.74 26.11 -0.34
N SER A 193 7.82 26.91 -0.35
CA SER A 193 7.79 28.29 -0.83
C SER A 193 7.78 28.40 -2.37
N LYS A 194 8.23 27.36 -3.09
CA LYS A 194 8.34 27.41 -4.56
C LYS A 194 7.09 26.84 -5.22
N GLN A 195 6.38 27.70 -5.93
CA GLN A 195 5.22 27.28 -6.72
C GLN A 195 5.63 26.66 -8.06
N ASP A 196 6.76 27.06 -8.62
CA ASP A 196 7.26 26.51 -9.89
C ASP A 196 7.99 25.19 -9.67
N GLN A 197 7.47 24.13 -10.28
CA GLN A 197 8.05 22.80 -10.22
C GLN A 197 9.50 22.76 -10.72
N GLN A 198 9.90 23.62 -11.67
CA GLN A 198 11.30 23.65 -12.15
C GLN A 198 12.29 24.12 -11.09
N GLN A 199 11.80 24.78 -10.04
CA GLN A 199 12.60 25.28 -8.92
C GLN A 199 12.67 24.26 -7.77
N GLN A 200 11.83 23.22 -7.78
CA GLN A 200 11.82 22.17 -6.78
C GLN A 200 13.04 21.25 -6.91
N PHE A 201 13.62 20.90 -5.76
CA PHE A 201 14.56 19.78 -5.68
C PHE A 201 13.83 18.46 -5.91
N GLU A 202 14.58 17.45 -6.37
CA GLU A 202 14.07 16.07 -6.54
C GLU A 202 12.84 15.88 -7.45
N ARG A 203 12.43 16.91 -8.21
CA ARG A 203 11.30 16.91 -9.15
C ARG A 203 11.33 15.84 -10.26
N GLN A 204 12.44 15.09 -10.36
CA GLN A 204 12.72 14.12 -11.40
C GLN A 204 13.42 12.89 -10.82
N MET A 205 13.09 11.72 -11.37
CA MET A 205 13.65 10.43 -10.96
C MET A 205 14.19 9.67 -12.16
N ALA A 206 15.35 9.03 -12.02
CA ALA A 206 15.94 8.20 -13.05
C ALA A 206 15.69 6.72 -12.79
N HIS A 207 15.36 5.98 -13.84
CA HIS A 207 15.38 4.52 -13.87
C HIS A 207 16.47 4.06 -14.83
N TYR A 208 17.42 3.27 -14.35
CA TYR A 208 18.52 2.73 -15.16
C TYR A 208 18.13 1.36 -15.70
N THR A 209 18.25 1.18 -17.01
CA THR A 209 17.83 -0.07 -17.67
C THR A 209 18.62 -0.32 -18.94
N ARG A 210 18.41 -1.50 -19.53
CA ARG A 210 18.99 -1.89 -20.82
C ARG A 210 18.40 -1.05 -21.95
N ALA A 211 19.21 -0.74 -22.96
CA ALA A 211 18.74 -0.04 -24.14
C ALA A 211 17.67 -0.87 -24.90
N GLY A 212 17.79 -2.20 -24.91
CA GLY A 212 16.78 -3.09 -25.45
C GLY A 212 15.44 -3.06 -24.69
N VAL A 213 15.45 -2.82 -23.38
CA VAL A 213 14.22 -2.65 -22.58
C VAL A 213 13.55 -1.33 -22.96
N LEU A 214 14.31 -0.23 -23.01
CA LEU A 214 13.81 1.07 -23.45
C LEU A 214 13.20 1.01 -24.85
N PHE A 215 13.83 0.29 -25.78
CA PHE A 215 13.28 0.06 -27.12
C PHE A 215 11.87 -0.55 -27.06
N ASN A 216 11.67 -1.58 -26.24
CA ASN A 216 10.36 -2.22 -26.09
C ASN A 216 9.31 -1.30 -25.46
N LEU A 217 9.72 -0.42 -24.55
CA LEU A 217 8.85 0.56 -23.90
C LEU A 217 8.42 1.72 -24.82
N LEU A 218 9.10 1.93 -25.95
CA LEU A 218 8.90 3.09 -26.82
C LEU A 218 8.58 2.75 -28.29
N LYS A 219 8.74 1.50 -28.72
CA LYS A 219 8.37 1.09 -30.09
C LYS A 219 6.88 1.36 -30.37
N ASN A 220 6.48 1.33 -31.64
CA ASN A 220 5.12 1.66 -32.10
C ASN A 220 3.99 0.99 -31.28
N GLU A 221 4.17 -0.27 -30.92
CA GLU A 221 3.33 -0.98 -29.95
C GLU A 221 4.12 -1.12 -28.64
N PRO A 222 4.11 -0.08 -27.78
CA PRO A 222 4.98 -0.05 -26.61
C PRO A 222 4.50 -1.05 -25.57
N SER A 223 5.43 -1.73 -24.91
CA SER A 223 5.12 -2.49 -23.69
C SER A 223 4.88 -1.55 -22.51
N ASP A 224 4.25 -2.05 -21.45
CA ASP A 224 4.18 -1.34 -20.17
C ASP A 224 5.52 -1.41 -19.44
N PHE A 225 5.81 -0.39 -18.63
CA PHE A 225 6.78 -0.48 -17.56
C PHE A 225 6.33 -1.55 -16.56
N ARG A 226 7.27 -2.31 -16.00
CA ARG A 226 6.96 -3.49 -15.18
C ARG A 226 7.51 -3.33 -13.78
N LEU A 227 6.75 -3.80 -12.80
CA LEU A 227 7.24 -4.08 -11.45
C LEU A 227 7.56 -5.58 -11.38
N ASN A 228 8.75 -5.94 -10.92
CA ASN A 228 9.19 -7.33 -10.87
C ASN A 228 9.09 -7.88 -9.45
N VAL A 229 8.82 -9.18 -9.32
CA VAL A 229 8.74 -9.87 -8.02
C VAL A 229 10.08 -9.81 -7.27
N ILE A 230 10.04 -9.54 -5.97
CA ILE A 230 11.25 -9.36 -5.14
C ILE A 230 12.03 -10.66 -4.89
N ASP A 231 11.36 -11.82 -4.90
CA ASP A 231 11.90 -13.12 -4.51
C ASP A 231 13.14 -13.55 -5.32
N PHE A 232 13.39 -12.94 -6.48
CA PHE A 232 14.50 -13.27 -7.39
C PHE A 232 15.39 -12.07 -7.72
N MET A 233 15.41 -11.05 -6.87
CA MET A 233 16.33 -9.93 -7.00
C MET A 233 17.78 -10.35 -6.73
N ASN A 234 18.72 -9.51 -7.14
CA ASN A 234 20.16 -9.79 -7.00
C ASN A 234 20.61 -9.86 -5.53
N ASP A 235 19.95 -9.12 -4.64
CA ASP A 235 20.15 -9.22 -3.19
C ASP A 235 19.15 -10.24 -2.62
N PRO A 236 19.58 -11.43 -2.21
CA PRO A 236 18.66 -12.42 -1.64
C PRO A 236 18.17 -12.05 -0.23
N THR A 237 18.77 -11.04 0.41
CA THR A 237 18.35 -10.52 1.72
C THR A 237 17.29 -9.43 1.60
N GLU A 238 16.93 -9.05 0.39
CA GLU A 238 15.89 -8.06 0.12
C GLU A 238 14.57 -8.54 0.75
N ASN A 239 13.92 -7.68 1.56
CA ASN A 239 12.74 -8.01 2.40
C ASN A 239 13.01 -8.89 3.64
N GLN A 240 14.26 -9.26 3.93
CA GLN A 240 14.62 -10.10 5.09
C GLN A 240 15.39 -9.34 6.18
N VAL A 241 16.00 -8.21 5.87
CA VAL A 241 16.84 -7.43 6.81
C VAL A 241 16.07 -7.08 8.09
N LEU A 242 14.87 -6.49 7.94
CA LEU A 242 14.04 -6.06 9.06
C LEU A 242 13.53 -7.24 9.89
N THR A 243 12.97 -8.26 9.24
CA THR A 243 12.39 -9.42 9.91
C THR A 243 13.46 -10.22 10.66
N SER A 244 14.65 -10.37 10.08
CA SER A 244 15.80 -11.00 10.73
C SER A 244 16.25 -10.23 11.98
N TRP A 245 16.38 -8.90 11.91
CA TRP A 245 16.74 -8.06 13.06
C TRP A 245 15.68 -8.13 14.19
N LEU A 246 14.40 -8.26 13.83
CA LEU A 246 13.29 -8.42 14.78
C LEU A 246 13.07 -9.88 15.24
N GLY A 247 13.91 -10.81 14.77
CA GLY A 247 13.83 -12.24 15.08
C GLY A 247 12.52 -12.91 14.66
N ILE A 248 11.86 -12.39 13.61
CA ILE A 248 10.59 -12.89 13.07
C ILE A 248 10.89 -14.02 12.10
N LYS A 249 10.21 -15.16 12.26
CA LYS A 249 10.29 -16.26 11.30
C LYS A 249 9.41 -15.92 10.09
N THR A 250 10.02 -15.82 8.92
CA THR A 250 9.29 -15.65 7.66
C THR A 250 8.96 -17.01 7.05
N ASP A 251 7.79 -17.11 6.44
CA ASP A 251 7.42 -18.29 5.64
C ASP A 251 7.87 -18.05 4.19
N PRO A 252 8.81 -18.85 3.66
CA PRO A 252 9.24 -18.72 2.26
C PRO A 252 8.10 -19.00 1.27
N ASN A 253 7.07 -19.74 1.69
CA ASN A 253 5.88 -20.05 0.88
C ASN A 253 4.74 -19.05 1.07
N ASN A 254 5.01 -17.86 1.63
CA ASN A 254 3.98 -16.84 1.78
C ASN A 254 3.39 -16.46 0.41
N ASP A 255 2.06 -16.57 0.31
CA ASP A 255 1.28 -16.19 -0.88
C ASP A 255 1.26 -14.68 -1.10
N ILE A 256 1.55 -13.86 -0.09
CA ILE A 256 1.68 -12.42 -0.25
C ILE A 256 3.06 -12.11 -0.82
N LYS A 257 3.08 -11.53 -2.02
CA LYS A 257 4.28 -11.19 -2.79
C LYS A 257 4.39 -9.68 -2.99
N SER A 258 5.63 -9.22 -3.11
CA SER A 258 5.95 -7.82 -3.38
C SER A 258 6.57 -7.69 -4.75
N PHE A 259 6.09 -6.72 -5.53
CA PHE A 259 6.59 -6.34 -6.82
C PHE A 259 7.12 -4.92 -6.75
N LEU A 260 8.30 -4.65 -7.30
CA LEU A 260 8.91 -3.33 -7.23
C LEU A 260 9.64 -2.92 -8.50
N ALA A 261 9.92 -1.63 -8.56
CA ALA A 261 10.88 -1.05 -9.48
C ALA A 261 11.68 0.06 -8.79
N SER A 262 12.97 0.10 -9.12
CA SER A 262 13.97 0.97 -8.54
C SER A 262 14.14 2.25 -9.34
N PHE A 263 14.31 3.37 -8.65
CA PHE A 263 14.56 4.69 -9.19
C PHE A 263 15.70 5.36 -8.40
N SER A 264 16.30 6.42 -8.92
CA SER A 264 17.33 7.18 -8.22
C SER A 264 17.23 8.68 -8.52
N PHE A 265 17.61 9.51 -7.55
CA PHE A 265 17.78 10.96 -7.76
C PHE A 265 18.99 11.28 -8.64
N ASN A 266 19.91 10.32 -8.79
CA ASN A 266 21.13 10.50 -9.54
C ASN A 266 20.89 10.22 -11.03
N HIS A 267 20.57 11.24 -11.85
CA HIS A 267 20.11 11.01 -13.24
C HIS A 267 21.19 10.60 -14.24
N ASN A 268 22.44 11.00 -14.00
CA ASN A 268 23.59 10.76 -14.87
C ASN A 268 24.78 10.33 -14.00
N SER A 269 24.76 9.09 -13.50
CA SER A 269 25.72 8.59 -12.52
C SER A 269 26.48 7.38 -13.06
N LEU A 270 27.81 7.46 -13.01
CA LEU A 270 28.69 6.35 -13.38
C LEU A 270 28.42 5.10 -12.55
N ASN A 271 28.22 5.25 -11.23
CA ASN A 271 27.95 4.12 -10.34
C ASN A 271 26.69 3.38 -10.80
N GLN A 272 25.62 4.11 -11.10
CA GLN A 272 24.36 3.55 -11.57
C GLN A 272 24.50 2.88 -12.95
N PHE A 273 25.23 3.51 -13.88
CA PHE A 273 25.57 2.93 -15.18
C PHE A 273 26.41 1.64 -15.09
N ARG A 274 27.23 1.50 -14.05
CA ARG A 274 28.02 0.28 -13.81
C ARG A 274 27.16 -0.84 -13.23
N LEU A 275 26.27 -0.51 -12.30
CA LEU A 275 25.46 -1.47 -11.55
C LEU A 275 24.27 -2.00 -12.38
N TYR A 276 23.63 -1.15 -13.18
CA TYR A 276 22.33 -1.48 -13.76
C TYR A 276 22.32 -1.47 -15.29
N GLY A 277 21.58 -2.44 -15.84
CA GLY A 277 21.14 -2.40 -17.23
C GLY A 277 22.22 -2.63 -18.29
N ASN A 278 23.35 -3.24 -17.93
CA ASN A 278 24.43 -3.51 -18.89
C ASN A 278 23.94 -4.45 -20.01
N GLU A 279 23.99 -3.97 -21.26
CA GLU A 279 23.68 -4.74 -22.46
C GLU A 279 24.90 -5.60 -22.82
N ASN A 280 24.70 -6.91 -23.07
CA ASN A 280 25.77 -7.84 -23.42
C ASN A 280 26.96 -7.84 -22.45
N ASN A 281 26.71 -7.60 -21.15
CA ASN A 281 27.74 -7.45 -20.11
C ASN A 281 28.74 -6.31 -20.35
N ILE A 282 28.41 -5.34 -21.20
CA ILE A 282 29.24 -4.15 -21.44
C ILE A 282 28.90 -3.12 -20.37
N VAL A 283 29.85 -2.83 -19.48
CA VAL A 283 29.70 -1.87 -18.40
C VAL A 283 29.43 -0.47 -18.95
N GLY A 284 28.38 0.18 -18.45
CA GLY A 284 28.02 1.54 -18.86
C GLY A 284 27.38 1.62 -20.26
N SER A 285 26.90 0.51 -20.80
CA SER A 285 26.10 0.46 -22.03
C SER A 285 24.61 0.76 -21.82
N SER A 286 24.18 0.83 -20.56
CA SER A 286 22.80 1.05 -20.16
C SER A 286 22.29 2.47 -20.47
N VAL A 287 21.00 2.69 -20.25
CA VAL A 287 20.35 4.00 -20.41
C VAL A 287 19.70 4.42 -19.09
N SER A 288 19.66 5.72 -18.83
CA SER A 288 18.93 6.32 -17.72
C SER A 288 17.72 7.08 -18.26
N MET A 289 16.54 6.63 -17.84
CA MET A 289 15.24 7.20 -18.19
C MET A 289 14.81 8.16 -17.08
N VAL A 290 14.73 9.47 -17.37
CA VAL A 290 14.36 10.48 -16.37
C VAL A 290 12.88 10.81 -16.48
N PHE A 291 12.14 10.44 -15.43
CA PHE A 291 10.70 10.64 -15.26
C PHE A 291 10.40 11.93 -14.50
N ASN A 292 9.31 12.59 -14.85
CA ASN A 292 8.69 13.61 -14.01
C ASN A 292 7.84 12.98 -12.89
N GLN A 293 7.45 13.80 -11.91
CA GLN A 293 6.68 13.34 -10.74
C GLN A 293 5.29 12.75 -11.06
N GLN A 294 4.70 13.07 -12.22
CA GLN A 294 3.35 12.59 -12.59
C GLN A 294 3.31 11.08 -12.89
N PHE A 295 4.49 10.45 -13.02
CA PHE A 295 4.60 9.00 -13.09
C PHE A 295 4.26 8.29 -11.77
N PHE A 296 4.28 9.03 -10.66
CA PHE A 296 4.05 8.55 -9.31
C PHE A 296 2.79 9.21 -8.72
N CYS A 297 2.29 8.71 -7.59
CA CYS A 297 1.26 9.38 -6.81
C CYS A 297 1.75 9.76 -5.41
N GLU A 298 0.99 10.58 -4.69
CA GLU A 298 1.31 10.98 -3.31
C GLU A 298 0.62 10.07 -2.26
N ASN A 299 -0.24 9.14 -2.67
CA ASN A 299 -1.01 8.31 -1.73
C ASN A 299 -0.23 7.05 -1.31
N ALA A 300 0.38 7.10 -0.12
CA ALA A 300 1.17 6.02 0.48
C ALA A 300 0.39 4.70 0.70
N GLU A 301 -0.93 4.74 0.85
CA GLU A 301 -1.74 3.56 1.16
C GLU A 301 -1.96 2.64 -0.06
N ARG A 302 -1.67 3.12 -1.27
CA ARG A 302 -1.92 2.38 -2.53
C ARG A 302 -0.96 1.23 -2.79
N SER A 303 0.11 1.09 -2.01
CA SER A 303 1.09 0.02 -2.21
C SER A 303 0.56 -1.38 -1.90
N ILE A 304 -0.58 -1.54 -1.21
CA ILE A 304 -1.12 -2.84 -0.82
C ILE A 304 -2.45 -3.09 -1.53
N ASN A 305 -2.53 -4.17 -2.33
CA ASN A 305 -3.78 -4.63 -2.93
C ASN A 305 -4.59 -5.48 -1.94
N ALA A 306 -5.40 -4.83 -1.11
CA ALA A 306 -6.26 -5.51 -0.15
C ALA A 306 -7.24 -6.49 -0.79
N GLU A 307 -7.82 -6.16 -1.96
CA GLU A 307 -8.78 -7.01 -2.67
C GLU A 307 -8.15 -8.35 -3.05
N ALA A 308 -6.94 -8.33 -3.60
CA ALA A 308 -6.26 -9.56 -3.99
C ALA A 308 -5.81 -10.41 -2.81
N ILE A 309 -5.42 -9.78 -1.69
CA ILE A 309 -5.15 -10.50 -0.43
C ILE A 309 -6.40 -11.29 0.02
N ASN A 310 -7.60 -10.82 -0.32
CA ASN A 310 -8.86 -11.46 0.05
C ASN A 310 -9.35 -12.54 -0.93
N LEU A 311 -8.92 -12.54 -2.20
CA LEU A 311 -9.39 -13.43 -3.28
C LEU A 311 -9.33 -14.94 -2.93
N LEU A 312 -8.48 -15.36 -1.98
CA LEU A 312 -8.39 -16.75 -1.52
C LEU A 312 -9.46 -17.14 -0.50
N SER A 313 -9.93 -16.22 0.34
CA SER A 313 -10.98 -16.52 1.32
C SER A 313 -12.29 -16.93 0.65
N GLU A 314 -12.63 -16.32 -0.50
CA GLU A 314 -13.81 -16.67 -1.30
C GLU A 314 -13.65 -17.97 -2.08
N LYS A 315 -12.52 -18.18 -2.79
CA LYS A 315 -12.29 -19.43 -3.55
C LYS A 315 -12.21 -20.66 -2.64
N ILE A 316 -11.61 -20.55 -1.46
CA ILE A 316 -11.55 -21.64 -0.47
C ILE A 316 -12.92 -21.86 0.20
N ALA A 317 -13.70 -20.81 0.46
CA ALA A 317 -15.06 -20.94 0.97
C ALA A 317 -16.00 -21.60 -0.06
N ILE A 318 -15.87 -21.25 -1.34
CA ILE A 318 -16.63 -21.88 -2.44
C ILE A 318 -16.22 -23.34 -2.61
N GLN A 319 -14.93 -23.67 -2.63
CA GLN A 319 -14.47 -25.06 -2.73
C GLN A 319 -14.90 -25.93 -1.53
N LYS A 320 -14.97 -25.37 -0.31
CA LYS A 320 -15.51 -26.08 0.85
C LYS A 320 -17.03 -26.22 0.80
N ALA A 321 -17.76 -25.20 0.34
CA ALA A 321 -19.21 -25.29 0.14
C ALA A 321 -19.60 -26.29 -0.97
N SER A 322 -18.76 -26.45 -2.00
CA SER A 322 -18.95 -27.45 -3.06
C SER A 322 -18.68 -28.89 -2.61
N ASN A 323 -17.96 -29.10 -1.50
CA ASN A 323 -17.75 -30.43 -0.94
C ASN A 323 -18.87 -30.89 0.01
N ASP A 324 -19.79 -29.99 0.41
CA ASP A 324 -20.91 -30.30 1.30
C ASP A 324 -22.28 -30.39 0.59
N PHE A 325 -22.35 -30.23 -0.74
CA PHE A 325 -23.57 -30.39 -1.53
C PHE A 325 -23.34 -31.22 -2.80
N ILE A 326 -23.39 -32.55 -2.67
CA ILE A 326 -23.85 -33.41 -3.77
C ILE A 326 -25.34 -33.68 -3.56
N ALA A 327 -26.18 -32.83 -4.14
CA ALA A 327 -27.52 -33.19 -4.64
C ALA A 327 -28.16 -31.99 -5.38
N ASN A 328 -28.16 -32.09 -6.72
CA ASN A 328 -29.10 -31.55 -7.70
C ASN A 328 -29.75 -30.16 -7.49
N SER A 329 -29.45 -29.22 -8.39
CA SER A 329 -30.48 -28.63 -9.28
C SER A 329 -29.88 -27.75 -10.37
N ASP A 330 -30.47 -27.87 -11.56
CA ASP A 330 -30.15 -27.17 -12.80
C ASP A 330 -30.31 -25.63 -12.76
N THR A 331 -29.37 -24.96 -13.44
CA THR A 331 -29.44 -23.69 -14.19
C THR A 331 -30.27 -22.51 -13.65
N VAL A 332 -29.64 -21.33 -13.53
CA VAL A 332 -29.96 -20.14 -14.36
C VAL A 332 -28.67 -19.32 -14.55
N GLY A 333 -28.21 -19.19 -15.80
CA GLY A 333 -27.12 -18.30 -16.15
C GLY A 333 -27.59 -16.85 -16.19
N SER A 334 -26.95 -16.00 -15.39
CA SER A 334 -26.99 -14.55 -15.58
C SER A 334 -25.87 -14.17 -16.56
N ASN A 335 -26.29 -13.87 -17.79
CA ASN A 335 -25.46 -13.18 -18.78
C ASN A 335 -25.26 -11.72 -18.32
N ASP A 336 -24.23 -11.47 -17.54
CA ASP A 336 -23.64 -10.15 -17.46
C ASP A 336 -22.44 -10.11 -18.41
N ASN A 337 -22.68 -9.52 -19.58
CA ASN A 337 -21.64 -9.05 -20.49
C ASN A 337 -20.85 -7.94 -19.78
N ILE A 338 -19.92 -8.34 -18.90
CA ILE A 338 -18.84 -7.46 -18.47
C ILE A 338 -17.97 -7.28 -19.71
N ASN A 339 -18.11 -6.14 -20.36
CA ASN A 339 -17.07 -5.63 -21.24
C ASN A 339 -15.78 -5.53 -20.42
N GLN A 340 -14.97 -6.60 -20.46
CA GLN A 340 -13.59 -6.61 -19.99
C GLN A 340 -12.79 -5.66 -20.90
N ASN A 341 -12.89 -4.37 -20.61
CA ASN A 341 -11.87 -3.43 -21.01
C ASN A 341 -10.64 -3.77 -20.18
N ASN A 342 -9.81 -4.68 -20.72
CA ASN A 342 -8.49 -5.07 -20.24
C ASN A 342 -7.63 -3.84 -19.93
N THR A 343 -7.72 -3.34 -18.70
CA THR A 343 -6.72 -2.44 -18.14
C THR A 343 -5.92 -3.25 -17.14
N THR A 344 -4.95 -4.01 -17.66
CA THR A 344 -3.97 -4.81 -16.89
C THR A 344 -2.94 -3.95 -16.14
N SER A 345 -3.11 -2.63 -16.16
CA SER A 345 -2.23 -1.64 -15.54
C SER A 345 -2.70 -1.33 -14.13
N ILE A 346 -1.80 -1.38 -13.14
CA ILE A 346 -2.12 -0.91 -11.79
C ILE A 346 -2.20 0.62 -11.74
N TYR A 347 -2.93 1.15 -10.75
CA TYR A 347 -2.97 2.60 -10.50
C TYR A 347 -1.58 3.15 -10.19
N PRO A 348 -1.31 4.44 -10.49
CA PRO A 348 -0.06 5.08 -10.11
C PRO A 348 0.22 4.93 -8.62
N LEU A 349 1.46 4.60 -8.30
CA LEU A 349 1.92 4.24 -6.97
C LEU A 349 2.86 5.31 -6.38
N PRO A 350 2.93 5.40 -5.06
CA PRO A 350 3.85 6.28 -4.36
C PRO A 350 5.30 5.83 -4.54
N LEU A 351 6.21 6.80 -4.46
CA LEU A 351 7.65 6.58 -4.47
C LEU A 351 8.22 6.81 -3.08
N PHE A 352 9.02 5.86 -2.61
CA PHE A 352 9.64 5.91 -1.29
C PHE A 352 11.16 5.80 -1.39
N ARG A 353 11.88 6.42 -0.46
CA ARG A 353 13.33 6.22 -0.29
C ARG A 353 13.58 4.86 0.34
N CYS A 354 14.65 4.19 -0.08
CA CYS A 354 15.17 3.10 0.70
C CYS A 354 15.81 3.63 1.99
N LEU A 355 15.63 2.87 3.06
CA LEU A 355 16.36 2.98 4.32
C LEU A 355 17.50 1.97 4.29
N TYR A 356 18.72 2.44 4.44
CA TYR A 356 19.91 1.60 4.55
C TYR A 356 20.20 1.34 6.01
N PHE A 357 20.19 0.07 6.41
CA PHE A 357 20.29 -0.34 7.80
C PHE A 357 21.35 -1.42 7.97
N ASP A 358 22.30 -1.24 8.90
CA ASP A 358 23.14 -2.32 9.40
C ASP A 358 22.56 -2.84 10.73
N PRO A 359 22.01 -4.07 10.77
CA PRO A 359 21.50 -4.66 12.00
C PRO A 359 22.52 -4.79 13.13
N ASN A 360 23.83 -4.81 12.81
CA ASN A 360 24.89 -5.03 13.80
C ASN A 360 25.30 -3.74 14.50
N SER A 361 25.57 -2.68 13.73
CA SER A 361 25.96 -1.36 14.27
C SER A 361 24.76 -0.44 14.53
N GLU A 362 23.57 -0.83 14.08
CA GLU A 362 22.37 0.01 14.00
C GLU A 362 22.60 1.32 13.22
N TYR A 363 23.53 1.28 12.25
CA TYR A 363 23.73 2.38 11.31
C TYR A 363 22.50 2.55 10.44
N ILE A 364 22.07 3.80 10.24
CA ILE A 364 20.90 4.14 9.44
C ILE A 364 21.26 5.31 8.53
N SER A 365 20.95 5.18 7.25
CA SER A 365 20.88 6.29 6.29
C SER A 365 19.68 6.12 5.35
N ILE A 366 19.36 7.16 4.58
CA ILE A 366 18.25 7.14 3.61
C ILE A 366 18.75 7.54 2.22
N ALA A 367 18.13 6.97 1.20
CA ALA A 367 18.44 7.33 -0.18
C ALA A 367 18.19 8.82 -0.45
N LYS A 368 19.21 9.48 -0.99
CA LYS A 368 19.16 10.89 -1.35
C LYS A 368 19.99 11.13 -2.59
N ARG A 369 20.01 12.37 -3.05
CA ARG A 369 20.86 12.73 -4.17
C ARG A 369 22.32 12.83 -3.75
N SER A 370 23.23 12.31 -4.56
CA SER A 370 24.66 12.54 -4.34
C SER A 370 25.06 13.99 -4.65
N LYS A 371 25.99 14.55 -3.86
CA LYS A 371 26.51 15.90 -4.08
C LYS A 371 27.12 16.07 -5.47
N PHE A 372 27.82 15.06 -5.97
CA PHE A 372 28.37 15.08 -7.32
C PHE A 372 27.28 15.16 -8.39
N SER A 373 26.23 14.33 -8.31
CA SER A 373 25.12 14.41 -9.27
C SER A 373 24.36 15.73 -9.18
N PHE A 374 24.31 16.36 -8.00
CA PHE A 374 23.74 17.70 -7.83
C PHE A 374 24.53 18.76 -8.60
N TYR A 375 25.86 18.72 -8.52
CA TYR A 375 26.76 19.59 -9.28
C TYR A 375 26.58 19.43 -10.80
N LEU A 376 26.39 18.20 -11.28
CA LEU A 376 26.20 17.93 -12.71
C LEU A 376 24.94 18.56 -13.30
N GLU A 377 23.85 18.65 -12.53
CA GLU A 377 22.63 19.30 -13.02
C GLU A 377 22.75 20.82 -13.07
N HIS A 378 23.53 21.39 -12.15
CA HIS A 378 23.73 22.84 -12.04
C HIS A 378 24.97 23.33 -12.80
N GLN A 379 25.46 22.55 -13.76
CA GLN A 379 26.53 22.97 -14.67
C GLN A 379 26.13 24.26 -15.38
N GLY A 380 26.89 25.33 -15.15
CA GLY A 380 26.59 26.68 -15.62
C GLY A 380 26.45 27.71 -14.49
N CYS A 381 26.21 27.26 -13.26
CA CYS A 381 26.35 28.10 -12.06
C CYS A 381 27.79 28.10 -11.54
N SER A 382 28.16 29.11 -10.77
CA SER A 382 29.41 29.13 -10.02
C SER A 382 29.39 28.09 -8.89
N SER A 383 30.56 27.59 -8.49
CA SER A 383 30.65 26.60 -7.39
C SER A 383 30.02 27.11 -6.08
N ALA A 384 30.16 28.41 -5.78
CA ALA A 384 29.56 29.00 -4.58
C ALA A 384 28.02 28.96 -4.61
N GLU A 385 27.39 29.22 -5.76
CA GLU A 385 25.94 29.13 -5.91
C GLU A 385 25.44 27.69 -5.77
N ILE A 386 26.18 26.72 -6.30
CA ILE A 386 25.82 25.30 -6.19
C ILE A 386 25.93 24.83 -4.73
N GLU A 387 26.98 25.24 -4.01
CA GLU A 387 27.13 24.93 -2.58
C GLU A 387 25.99 25.52 -1.74
N ALA A 388 25.56 26.76 -2.01
CA ALA A 388 24.43 27.37 -1.33
C ALA A 388 23.13 26.57 -1.56
N LYS A 389 22.83 26.20 -2.81
CA LYS A 389 21.66 25.37 -3.14
C LYS A 389 21.74 23.96 -2.56
N TRP A 390 22.94 23.39 -2.49
CA TRP A 390 23.15 22.09 -1.86
C TRP A 390 22.88 22.15 -0.35
N ALA A 391 23.34 23.19 0.33
CA ALA A 391 23.05 23.41 1.74
C ALA A 391 21.54 23.56 1.99
N GLU A 392 20.85 24.37 1.18
CA GLU A 392 19.39 24.51 1.20
C GLU A 392 18.67 23.16 0.99
N TYR A 393 19.10 22.36 0.00
CA TYR A 393 18.55 21.02 -0.23
C TYR A 393 18.70 20.11 0.99
N ILE A 394 19.87 20.08 1.62
CA ILE A 394 20.13 19.24 2.79
C ILE A 394 19.33 19.71 4.01
N GLU A 395 19.19 21.03 4.19
CA GLU A 395 18.36 21.62 5.24
C GLU A 395 16.89 21.19 5.05
N LEU A 396 16.32 21.39 3.85
CA LEU A 396 14.93 21.01 3.54
C LEU A 396 14.69 19.49 3.57
N LEU A 397 15.70 18.67 3.27
CA LEU A 397 15.56 17.23 3.35
C LEU A 397 15.36 16.77 4.80
N GLU A 398 15.88 17.53 5.77
CA GLU A 398 15.85 17.23 7.21
C GLU A 398 16.28 15.78 7.52
N GLU A 399 17.34 15.33 6.85
CA GLU A 399 17.77 13.92 6.87
C GLU A 399 17.98 13.39 8.29
N GLN A 400 18.68 14.14 9.13
CA GLN A 400 18.96 13.73 10.50
C GLN A 400 17.68 13.59 11.34
N ASN A 401 16.74 14.54 11.22
CA ASN A 401 15.46 14.47 11.93
C ASN A 401 14.66 13.23 11.50
N LYS A 402 14.64 12.92 10.19
CA LYS A 402 13.99 11.71 9.66
C LYS A 402 14.64 10.45 10.21
N ILE A 403 15.96 10.36 10.19
CA ILE A 403 16.71 9.21 10.71
C ILE A 403 16.44 9.01 12.20
N ASP A 404 16.45 10.08 13.00
CA ASP A 404 16.20 9.99 14.44
C ASP A 404 14.76 9.57 14.74
N ALA A 405 13.78 10.10 13.99
CA ALA A 405 12.39 9.67 14.06
C ALA A 405 12.24 8.18 13.70
N ILE A 406 12.83 7.73 12.59
CA ILE A 406 12.77 6.33 12.15
C ILE A 406 13.43 5.41 13.18
N ARG A 407 14.60 5.78 13.73
CA ARG A 407 15.29 5.00 14.77
C ARG A 407 14.42 4.80 16.01
N ASN A 408 13.76 5.86 16.47
CA ASN A 408 12.84 5.78 17.61
C ASN A 408 11.66 4.85 17.31
N LEU A 409 11.04 5.00 16.13
CA LEU A 409 9.91 4.15 15.70
C LEU A 409 10.31 2.67 15.57
N LEU A 410 11.48 2.36 14.99
CA LEU A 410 12.00 0.99 14.89
C LEU A 410 12.26 0.38 16.27
N ASN A 411 12.77 1.16 17.22
CA ASN A 411 12.97 0.72 18.59
C ASN A 411 11.64 0.45 19.31
N GLU A 412 10.63 1.30 19.13
CA GLU A 412 9.27 1.03 19.64
C GLU A 412 8.69 -0.28 19.05
N ILE A 413 8.83 -0.49 17.74
CA ILE A 413 8.42 -1.74 17.07
C ILE A 413 9.12 -2.95 17.69
N LYS A 414 10.44 -2.88 17.89
CA LYS A 414 11.24 -3.95 18.50
C LYS A 414 10.74 -4.28 19.91
N VAL A 415 10.44 -3.27 20.72
CA VAL A 415 9.90 -3.44 22.07
C VAL A 415 8.53 -4.13 22.06
N GLU A 416 7.61 -3.71 21.20
CA GLU A 416 6.29 -4.35 21.10
C GLU A 416 6.38 -5.82 20.65
N ILE A 417 7.27 -6.13 19.70
CA ILE A 417 7.50 -7.51 19.24
C ILE A 417 8.11 -8.36 20.36
N GLN A 418 9.04 -7.81 21.13
CA GLN A 418 9.61 -8.51 22.29
C GLN A 418 8.55 -8.82 23.34
N LYS A 419 7.64 -7.88 23.63
CA LYS A 419 6.51 -8.12 24.55
C LYS A 419 5.60 -9.26 24.05
N LEU A 420 5.22 -9.23 22.77
CA LEU A 420 4.41 -10.29 22.16
C LEU A 420 5.09 -11.66 22.25
N LYS A 421 6.40 -11.73 21.94
CA LYS A 421 7.16 -12.99 21.95
C LYS A 421 7.48 -13.52 23.35
N ALA A 422 7.51 -12.65 24.36
CA ALA A 422 7.76 -13.03 25.74
C ALA A 422 6.51 -13.62 26.44
N SER A 423 5.30 -13.40 25.91
CA SER A 423 4.07 -13.94 26.50
C SER A 423 3.98 -15.46 26.28
N GLU A 424 3.88 -16.21 27.38
CA GLU A 424 3.72 -17.66 27.38
C GLU A 424 2.38 -18.07 26.74
N GLU A 425 1.33 -17.31 27.01
CA GLU A 425 -0.01 -17.51 26.47
C GLU A 425 0.00 -17.46 24.94
N LEU A 426 0.87 -16.64 24.34
CA LEU A 426 0.91 -16.46 22.90
C LEU A 426 1.74 -17.51 22.16
N LYS A 427 2.48 -18.37 22.87
CA LYS A 427 3.28 -19.44 22.23
C LYS A 427 2.43 -20.46 21.47
N VAL A 428 1.13 -20.54 21.78
CA VAL A 428 0.17 -21.40 21.08
C VAL A 428 -0.14 -20.91 19.65
N PHE A 429 0.11 -19.64 19.35
CA PHE A 429 -0.17 -19.06 18.03
C PHE A 429 0.96 -19.32 17.04
N THR A 430 0.81 -20.34 16.20
CA THR A 430 1.74 -20.63 15.11
C THR A 430 1.80 -19.53 14.04
N ASN A 431 0.75 -18.71 13.93
CA ASN A 431 0.64 -17.61 12.97
C ASN A 431 1.01 -16.22 13.53
N LEU A 432 1.52 -16.12 14.76
CA LEU A 432 1.86 -14.81 15.36
C LEU A 432 2.89 -14.03 14.53
N ASP A 433 3.97 -14.69 14.11
CA ASP A 433 5.00 -14.06 13.26
C ASP A 433 4.43 -13.63 11.88
N GLN A 434 3.43 -14.35 11.35
CA GLN A 434 2.74 -13.94 10.11
C GLN A 434 1.93 -12.65 10.32
N LEU A 435 1.20 -12.53 11.44
CA LEU A 435 0.44 -11.32 11.77
C LEU A 435 1.36 -10.12 12.01
N ILE A 436 2.50 -10.33 12.68
CA ILE A 436 3.52 -9.28 12.84
C ILE A 436 4.10 -8.90 11.47
N THR A 437 4.38 -9.87 10.60
CA THR A 437 4.86 -9.60 9.23
C THR A 437 3.86 -8.76 8.42
N LEU A 438 2.56 -9.03 8.52
CA LEU A 438 1.51 -8.21 7.91
C LEU A 438 1.49 -6.77 8.46
N ALA A 439 1.75 -6.59 9.76
CA ALA A 439 1.85 -5.27 10.37
C ALA A 439 3.06 -4.48 9.84
N LEU A 440 4.18 -5.17 9.56
CA LEU A 440 5.42 -4.58 9.02
C LEU A 440 5.41 -4.35 7.51
N MET A 441 4.43 -4.90 6.80
CA MET A 441 4.31 -4.91 5.34
C MET A 441 4.52 -3.54 4.66
N PRO A 442 4.07 -2.38 5.20
CA PRO A 442 4.28 -1.08 4.55
C PRO A 442 5.75 -0.66 4.36
N ILE A 443 6.69 -1.23 5.12
CA ILE A 443 8.13 -0.90 5.04
C ILE A 443 9.01 -2.09 4.69
N SER A 444 8.45 -3.29 4.57
CA SER A 444 9.23 -4.53 4.51
C SER A 444 10.22 -4.56 3.31
N CYS A 445 9.81 -3.97 2.18
CA CYS A 445 10.64 -3.84 0.97
C CYS A 445 11.33 -2.48 0.82
N LEU A 446 11.30 -1.64 1.87
CA LEU A 446 11.98 -0.34 1.89
C LEU A 446 13.30 -0.35 2.66
N ILE A 447 13.55 -1.40 3.46
CA ILE A 447 14.76 -1.52 4.25
C ILE A 447 15.74 -2.46 3.55
N LYS A 448 16.94 -1.96 3.27
CA LYS A 448 18.06 -2.70 2.67
C LYS A 448 19.24 -2.74 3.63
N HIS A 449 20.14 -3.69 3.41
CA HIS A 449 21.39 -3.71 4.16
C HIS A 449 22.24 -2.49 3.79
N ALA A 450 22.89 -1.87 4.78
CA ALA A 450 23.70 -0.66 4.58
C ALA A 450 24.86 -0.82 3.58
N ALA A 451 25.33 -2.05 3.34
CA ALA A 451 26.32 -2.34 2.31
C ALA A 451 25.89 -1.95 0.87
N PHE A 452 24.60 -1.73 0.64
CA PHE A 452 24.04 -1.32 -0.65
C PHE A 452 23.74 0.20 -0.72
N GLU A 453 24.25 1.00 0.21
CA GLU A 453 24.00 2.45 0.29
C GLU A 453 24.34 3.20 -1.01
N ASP A 454 25.40 2.79 -1.72
CA ASP A 454 25.84 3.39 -2.99
C ASP A 454 24.81 3.25 -4.15
N GLU A 455 23.77 2.44 -3.96
CA GLU A 455 22.68 2.30 -4.92
C GLU A 455 21.75 3.53 -4.94
N ASP A 456 21.70 4.34 -3.86
CA ASP A 456 20.86 5.55 -3.73
C ASP A 456 19.44 5.34 -4.32
N GLU A 457 18.77 4.31 -3.83
CA GLU A 457 17.58 3.73 -4.44
C GLU A 457 16.28 4.28 -3.82
N CYS A 458 15.33 4.62 -4.67
CA CYS A 458 13.93 4.81 -4.33
C CYS A 458 13.07 3.73 -4.99
N ARG A 459 11.94 3.37 -4.38
CA ARG A 459 11.11 2.26 -4.82
C ARG A 459 9.65 2.66 -4.99
N VAL A 460 9.09 2.19 -6.09
CA VAL A 460 7.65 1.95 -6.21
C VAL A 460 7.42 0.50 -5.81
N ILE A 461 6.44 0.25 -4.93
CA ILE A 461 6.14 -1.09 -4.41
C ILE A 461 4.65 -1.38 -4.55
N TYR A 462 4.36 -2.59 -5.03
CA TYR A 462 3.04 -3.19 -5.12
C TYR A 462 3.02 -4.55 -4.41
N ILE A 463 2.24 -4.67 -3.35
CA ILE A 463 2.12 -5.86 -2.52
C ILE A 463 0.75 -6.47 -2.76
N THR A 464 0.73 -7.73 -3.15
CA THR A 464 -0.50 -8.43 -3.53
C THR A 464 -0.40 -9.92 -3.23
N ASN A 465 -1.48 -10.66 -3.45
CA ASN A 465 -1.46 -12.12 -3.38
C ASN A 465 -0.93 -12.73 -4.71
N ILE A 466 -0.24 -13.86 -4.65
CA ILE A 466 0.28 -14.59 -5.81
C ILE A 466 -0.82 -15.00 -6.81
N ALA A 467 -2.07 -15.09 -6.36
CA ALA A 467 -3.24 -15.39 -7.18
C ALA A 467 -3.88 -14.14 -7.82
N ASP A 468 -3.31 -12.94 -7.68
CA ASP A 468 -3.79 -11.72 -8.34
C ASP A 468 -3.71 -11.86 -9.86
N GLU A 469 -4.83 -11.64 -10.55
CA GLU A 469 -4.96 -11.74 -12.01
C GLU A 469 -4.09 -10.72 -12.76
N LYS A 470 -3.59 -9.69 -12.06
CA LYS A 470 -2.66 -8.70 -12.63
C LYS A 470 -1.22 -9.23 -12.74
N ILE A 471 -0.89 -10.32 -12.04
CA ILE A 471 0.42 -10.95 -12.12
C ILE A 471 0.53 -11.68 -13.46
N GLN A 472 1.61 -11.38 -14.19
CA GLN A 472 1.93 -11.99 -15.46
C GLN A 472 3.20 -12.80 -15.36
N ALA A 473 3.16 -13.98 -15.97
CA ALA A 473 4.34 -14.79 -16.21
C ALA A 473 4.96 -14.43 -17.56
N PRO A 474 6.30 -14.54 -17.69
CA PRO A 474 6.93 -14.41 -18.98
C PRO A 474 6.53 -15.56 -19.90
N THR A 475 6.56 -15.31 -21.21
CA THR A 475 6.23 -16.31 -22.23
C THR A 475 7.28 -17.40 -22.36
N ASP A 476 8.51 -17.13 -21.92
CA ASP A 476 9.62 -18.07 -21.91
C ASP A 476 9.87 -18.60 -20.49
N TYR A 477 9.82 -19.91 -20.32
CA TYR A 477 10.06 -20.57 -19.03
C TYR A 477 11.49 -20.33 -18.51
N ALA A 478 12.47 -20.06 -19.39
CA ALA A 478 13.81 -19.67 -18.96
C ALA A 478 13.83 -18.37 -18.15
N LEU A 479 12.75 -17.57 -18.22
CA LEU A 479 12.55 -16.36 -17.45
C LEU A 479 11.55 -16.54 -16.31
N ALA A 480 11.15 -17.76 -15.93
CA ALA A 480 10.08 -18.01 -14.95
C ALA A 480 10.29 -17.34 -13.58
N ASN A 481 11.53 -16.99 -13.23
CA ASN A 481 11.88 -16.18 -12.06
C ASN A 481 11.55 -14.67 -12.21
N SER A 482 10.91 -14.27 -13.30
CA SER A 482 10.63 -12.88 -13.65
C SER A 482 9.11 -12.63 -13.70
N LEU A 483 8.37 -13.06 -12.68
CA LEU A 483 6.97 -12.64 -12.55
C LEU A 483 6.90 -11.11 -12.45
N PHE A 484 5.92 -10.51 -13.11
CA PHE A 484 5.79 -9.07 -13.15
C PHE A 484 4.34 -8.60 -13.14
N VAL A 485 4.16 -7.33 -12.80
CA VAL A 485 2.89 -6.60 -12.96
C VAL A 485 3.12 -5.41 -13.90
N ASN A 486 2.19 -5.18 -14.83
CA ASN A 486 2.25 -4.00 -15.71
C ASN A 486 1.87 -2.74 -14.92
N TYR A 487 2.75 -1.74 -14.97
CA TYR A 487 2.62 -0.49 -14.25
C TYR A 487 1.97 0.61 -15.07
N ASN A 488 2.63 1.07 -16.12
CA ASN A 488 2.13 2.15 -16.99
C ASN A 488 2.97 2.29 -18.26
N LYS A 489 2.45 2.99 -19.27
CA LYS A 489 3.26 3.50 -20.38
C LYS A 489 4.19 4.59 -19.88
N VAL A 490 5.39 4.68 -20.46
CA VAL A 490 6.43 5.59 -19.98
C VAL A 490 6.55 6.86 -20.78
N GLU A 491 6.26 6.83 -22.10
CA GLU A 491 6.70 7.88 -23.01
C GLU A 491 6.25 9.25 -22.52
N ASP A 492 4.98 9.40 -22.13
CA ASP A 492 4.35 10.66 -21.67
C ASP A 492 4.92 11.25 -20.37
N PHE A 493 5.67 10.47 -19.61
CA PHE A 493 6.27 10.89 -18.33
C PHE A 493 7.77 11.17 -18.42
N LEU A 494 8.42 10.81 -19.52
CA LEU A 494 9.85 11.04 -19.72
C LEU A 494 10.16 12.50 -20.02
N GLU A 495 11.17 13.06 -19.36
CA GLU A 495 11.72 14.38 -19.68
C GLU A 495 13.07 14.32 -20.39
N LYS A 496 13.88 13.32 -20.05
CA LYS A 496 15.24 13.18 -20.55
C LYS A 496 15.67 11.72 -20.57
N ILE A 497 16.55 11.37 -21.50
CA ILE A 497 17.23 10.08 -21.54
C ILE A 497 18.74 10.33 -21.61
N TYR A 498 19.49 9.75 -20.68
CA TYR A 498 20.94 9.67 -20.78
C TYR A 498 21.34 8.32 -21.36
N LEU A 499 22.08 8.35 -22.46
CA LEU A 499 22.74 7.18 -23.04
C LEU A 499 24.03 6.95 -22.25
N GLY A 500 24.23 5.75 -21.73
CA GLY A 500 25.46 5.41 -21.00
C GLY A 500 26.71 5.62 -21.86
N PRO A 501 27.90 5.79 -21.24
CA PRO A 501 29.10 6.16 -21.99
C PRO A 501 29.53 5.11 -23.03
N GLN A 502 29.16 3.83 -22.83
CA GLN A 502 29.36 2.74 -23.79
C GLN A 502 28.05 2.28 -24.46
N CYS A 503 27.02 3.13 -24.51
CA CYS A 503 25.76 2.79 -25.18
C CYS A 503 26.01 2.51 -26.68
N PRO A 504 25.61 1.34 -27.20
CA PRO A 504 25.94 0.95 -28.58
C PRO A 504 25.40 1.93 -29.63
N PRO A 505 26.15 2.18 -30.73
CA PRO A 505 25.77 3.18 -31.74
C PRO A 505 24.39 2.97 -32.37
N TYR A 506 23.97 1.72 -32.57
CA TYR A 506 22.68 1.41 -33.18
C TYR A 506 21.50 1.75 -32.23
N HIS A 507 21.65 1.51 -30.93
CA HIS A 507 20.67 1.95 -29.92
C HIS A 507 20.59 3.47 -29.88
N LYS A 508 21.74 4.15 -29.82
CA LYS A 508 21.82 5.61 -29.85
C LYS A 508 21.12 6.20 -31.08
N LEU A 509 21.37 5.65 -32.26
CA LEU A 509 20.75 6.10 -33.51
C LEU A 509 19.23 5.95 -33.45
N TRP A 510 18.72 4.79 -33.02
CA TRP A 510 17.29 4.54 -32.94
C TRP A 510 16.60 5.45 -31.92
N ILE A 511 17.12 5.54 -30.69
CA ILE A 511 16.54 6.38 -29.62
C ILE A 511 16.52 7.85 -30.05
N THR A 512 17.62 8.33 -30.62
CA THR A 512 17.72 9.71 -31.11
C THR A 512 16.73 9.97 -32.25
N ASN A 513 16.54 9.01 -33.15
CA ASN A 513 15.58 9.14 -34.24
C ASN A 513 14.14 9.17 -33.73
N HIS A 514 13.77 8.25 -32.82
CA HIS A 514 12.43 8.16 -32.22
C HIS A 514 11.95 9.52 -31.71
N PHE A 515 12.76 10.19 -30.89
CA PHE A 515 12.39 11.48 -30.29
C PHE A 515 12.59 12.70 -31.20
N ARG A 516 13.31 12.57 -32.33
CA ARG A 516 13.34 13.60 -33.38
C ARG A 516 12.08 13.54 -34.26
N THR A 517 11.56 12.34 -34.52
CA THR A 517 10.39 12.13 -35.37
C THR A 517 9.07 12.12 -34.61
N SER A 518 9.07 11.74 -33.33
CA SER A 518 7.92 11.76 -32.43
C SER A 518 7.52 13.21 -32.14
N LYS A 519 6.68 13.79 -33.01
CA LYS A 519 5.83 14.92 -32.65
C LYS A 519 4.61 14.37 -31.93
N SER A 520 4.76 13.95 -30.67
CA SER A 520 3.59 13.65 -29.84
C SER A 520 2.68 14.87 -29.82
N LYS A 521 1.45 14.72 -30.33
CA LYS A 521 0.47 15.81 -30.50
C LYS A 521 -0.01 16.42 -29.16
N THR A 522 0.38 15.83 -28.03
CA THR A 522 -0.06 16.19 -26.68
C THR A 522 1.03 16.81 -25.81
N ARG A 523 2.29 16.88 -26.28
CA ARG A 523 3.42 17.35 -25.45
C ARG A 523 3.88 18.76 -25.74
N SER A 524 3.94 19.56 -24.68
CA SER A 524 4.45 20.94 -24.70
C SER A 524 5.99 21.03 -24.76
N LYS A 525 6.71 19.96 -24.40
CA LYS A 525 8.18 19.94 -24.29
C LYS A 525 8.76 18.67 -24.92
N ALA A 526 9.83 18.82 -25.72
CA ALA A 526 10.55 17.71 -26.34
C ALA A 526 11.40 16.95 -25.32
N ILE A 527 11.46 15.62 -25.43
CA ILE A 527 12.39 14.79 -24.66
C ILE A 527 13.83 15.04 -25.14
N LYS A 528 14.73 15.32 -24.19
CA LYS A 528 16.15 15.49 -24.50
C LYS A 528 16.87 14.14 -24.42
N VAL A 529 17.57 13.75 -25.49
CA VAL A 529 18.48 12.59 -25.50
C VAL A 529 19.91 13.10 -25.39
N VAL A 530 20.64 12.65 -24.37
CA VAL A 530 21.98 13.14 -24.02
C VAL A 530 22.95 11.98 -23.94
N GLN A 531 24.12 12.09 -24.57
CA GLN A 531 25.21 11.15 -24.35
C GLN A 531 25.86 11.43 -23.00
N SER A 532 25.93 10.43 -22.12
CA SER A 532 26.68 10.57 -20.87
C SER A 532 28.17 10.65 -21.16
N GLU A 533 28.83 11.63 -20.53
CA GLU A 533 30.29 11.82 -20.55
C GLU A 533 30.95 11.29 -19.27
N MET A 534 30.25 10.46 -18.48
CA MET A 534 30.84 9.84 -17.29
C MET A 534 32.09 9.03 -17.67
N PRO A 535 33.21 9.17 -16.94
CA PRO A 535 34.46 8.51 -17.29
C PRO A 535 34.37 7.00 -16.99
N LEU A 536 34.31 6.16 -18.02
CA LEU A 536 34.56 4.72 -17.87
C LEU A 536 36.08 4.52 -18.00
N SER A 537 36.73 4.23 -16.88
CA SER A 537 38.17 3.90 -16.82
C SER A 537 38.43 2.51 -17.38
#